data_AF-A0A6G6WYM6-F1
#
_entry.id   AF-A0A6G6WYM6-F1
#
_cell.length_a   1.000
_cell.length_b   1.000
_cell.length_c   1.000
_cell.angle_alpha   90.00
_cell.angle_beta   90.00
_cell.angle_gamma   90.00
#
_symmetry.space_group_name_H-M   'P 1'
#
loop_
_entity.id
_entity.type
_entity.pdbx_description
1 polymer ?
#
loop_
_entity_poly.entity_id
_entity_poly.type
_entity_poly.pdbx_seq_one_letter_code
_entity_poly.pdbx_strand_id
1 'polypeptide(L)'
;MNENEPSEDDETGYWNYRVMRRVHVISNVTSVEYGIVEAFYQTNCDKLPYNWTEDFMRPRGETMEELINDLAWMTEALSLPVLDHNGLECEPAAALTADLKQWFAAMRDVRGGA
;
A
#
# COMPACT_ATOMS: atom_id res chain seq x y z
N MET A 1 13.33 4.90 -42.48
CA MET A 1 13.26 5.80 -41.32
C MET A 1 12.40 5.06 -40.31
N ASN A 2 12.97 4.70 -39.16
CA ASN A 2 12.29 3.87 -38.15
C ASN A 2 11.30 4.74 -37.38
N GLU A 3 10.01 4.49 -37.56
CA GLU A 3 8.93 5.10 -36.78
C GLU A 3 8.63 4.22 -35.57
N ASN A 4 9.51 4.23 -34.58
CA ASN A 4 9.28 3.63 -33.27
C ASN A 4 9.90 4.51 -32.19
N GLU A 5 9.69 5.82 -32.29
CA GLU A 5 9.87 6.70 -31.13
C GLU A 5 8.56 6.66 -30.33
N PRO A 6 8.59 6.23 -29.05
CA PRO A 6 7.41 6.31 -28.21
C PRO A 6 6.94 7.76 -28.11
N SER A 7 5.64 7.99 -28.25
CA SER A 7 5.04 9.32 -28.20
C SER A 7 5.23 9.93 -26.80
N GLU A 8 5.51 11.23 -26.73
CA GLU A 8 5.74 12.00 -25.49
C GLU A 8 4.54 12.00 -24.49
N ASP A 9 3.43 11.32 -24.82
CA ASP A 9 2.25 11.12 -23.96
C ASP A 9 2.31 9.85 -23.07
N ASP A 10 3.40 9.07 -23.12
CA ASP A 10 3.55 7.78 -22.42
C ASP A 10 3.89 7.87 -20.90
N GLU A 11 3.96 9.07 -20.31
CA GLU A 11 4.46 9.26 -18.92
C GLU A 11 3.44 9.79 -17.89
N THR A 12 2.13 9.68 -18.13
CA THR A 12 1.17 10.03 -17.06
C THR A 12 0.92 8.86 -16.11
N GLY A 13 0.98 9.14 -14.82
CA GLY A 13 0.66 8.16 -13.78
C GLY A 13 0.50 8.81 -12.41
N TYR A 14 0.16 8.00 -11.41
CA TYR A 14 -0.08 8.45 -10.05
C TYR A 14 0.50 7.49 -9.02
N TRP A 15 0.82 8.03 -7.85
CA TRP A 15 1.27 7.26 -6.70
C TRP A 15 0.10 6.96 -5.78
N ASN A 16 0.10 5.77 -5.21
CA ASN A 16 -0.86 5.36 -4.19
C ASN A 16 -0.19 4.46 -3.15
N TYR A 17 -0.63 4.53 -1.90
CA TYR A 17 -0.15 3.63 -0.87
C TYR A 17 -0.79 2.24 -1.00
N ARG A 18 0.02 1.19 -0.90
CA ARG A 18 -0.44 -0.20 -0.90
C ARG A 18 0.25 -0.99 0.21
N VAL A 19 -0.45 -1.97 0.78
CA VAL A 19 0.20 -2.98 1.64
C VAL A 19 0.88 -4.00 0.75
N MET A 20 2.15 -4.28 1.02
CA MET A 20 2.92 -5.33 0.38
C MET A 20 3.35 -6.39 1.39
N ARG A 21 3.21 -7.66 0.99
CA ARG A 21 3.69 -8.83 1.70
C ARG A 21 5.01 -9.29 1.12
N ARG A 22 6.04 -9.36 1.97
CA ARG A 22 7.37 -9.89 1.62
C ARG A 22 7.61 -11.20 2.34
N VAL A 23 8.18 -12.16 1.61
CA VAL A 23 8.55 -13.47 2.13
C VAL A 23 10.05 -13.63 2.01
N HIS A 24 10.72 -13.77 3.14
CA HIS A 24 12.16 -14.00 3.19
C HIS A 24 12.41 -15.45 3.60
N VAL A 25 13.21 -16.18 2.82
CA VAL A 25 13.61 -17.55 3.14
C VAL A 25 15.12 -17.56 3.38
N ILE A 26 15.53 -17.73 4.63
CA ILE A 26 16.94 -17.81 5.03
C ILE A 26 17.16 -19.13 5.76
N SER A 27 18.02 -19.99 5.20
CA SER A 27 18.45 -21.25 5.84
C SER A 27 17.30 -22.09 6.42
N ASN A 28 16.22 -22.27 5.64
CA ASN A 28 14.97 -22.98 6.01
C ASN A 28 14.05 -22.26 7.00
N VAL A 29 14.32 -21.01 7.35
CA VAL A 29 13.40 -20.15 8.09
C VAL A 29 12.67 -19.26 7.11
N THR A 30 11.34 -19.31 7.12
CA THR A 30 10.49 -18.38 6.38
C THR A 30 10.03 -17.26 7.32
N SER A 31 10.40 -16.02 7.00
CA SER A 31 9.85 -14.81 7.63
C SER A 31 8.87 -14.14 6.67
N VAL A 32 7.75 -13.64 7.20
CA VAL A 32 6.76 -12.88 6.45
C VAL A 32 6.64 -11.50 7.07
N GLU A 33 6.75 -10.47 6.24
CA GLU A 33 6.62 -9.08 6.64
C GLU A 33 5.54 -8.39 5.82
N TYR A 34 4.76 -7.55 6.47
CA TYR A 34 3.80 -6.65 5.81
C TYR A 34 4.23 -5.22 6.07
N GLY A 35 4.17 -4.39 5.04
CA GLY A 35 4.43 -2.97 5.18
C GLY A 35 3.79 -2.18 4.05
N ILE A 36 3.71 -0.87 4.24
CA ILE A 36 3.14 0.05 3.25
C ILE A 36 4.25 0.45 2.28
N VAL A 37 3.95 0.47 0.99
CA VAL A 37 4.83 0.99 -0.07
C VAL A 37 4.10 2.10 -0.83
N GLU A 38 4.84 3.04 -1.40
CA GLU A 38 4.29 3.90 -2.47
C GLU A 38 4.37 3.12 -3.78
N ALA A 39 3.23 2.93 -4.43
CA ALA A 39 3.11 2.18 -5.67
C ALA A 39 2.65 3.12 -6.81
N PHE A 40 3.37 3.11 -7.92
CA PHE A 40 3.09 3.93 -9.10
C PHE A 40 2.23 3.18 -10.11
N TYR A 41 1.16 3.80 -10.57
CA TYR A 41 0.25 3.29 -11.59
C TYR A 41 0.35 4.16 -12.83
N GLN A 42 0.43 3.54 -14.00
CA GLN A 42 0.33 4.26 -15.27
C GLN A 42 -1.15 4.51 -15.59
N THR A 43 -1.50 5.74 -15.99
CA THR A 43 -2.90 6.15 -16.25
C THR A 43 -3.62 5.26 -17.26
N ASN A 44 -2.89 4.64 -18.19
CA ASN A 44 -3.44 3.76 -19.22
C ASN A 44 -3.43 2.27 -18.84
N CYS A 45 -2.92 1.93 -17.64
CA CYS A 45 -2.83 0.56 -17.12
C CYS A 45 -3.19 0.54 -15.62
N ASP A 46 -4.47 0.72 -15.32
CA ASP A 46 -4.95 0.96 -13.94
C ASP A 46 -5.09 -0.30 -13.05
N LYS A 47 -4.73 -1.48 -13.54
CA LYS A 47 -5.03 -2.72 -12.80
C LYS A 47 -3.99 -3.08 -11.76
N LEU A 48 -2.71 -2.85 -12.06
CA LEU A 48 -1.59 -3.27 -11.24
C LEU A 48 -0.49 -2.20 -11.28
N PRO A 49 0.24 -2.00 -10.18
CA PRO A 49 1.30 -1.00 -10.15
C PRO A 49 2.46 -1.41 -11.06
N TYR A 50 3.06 -0.41 -11.69
CA TYR A 50 4.24 -0.55 -12.53
C TYR A 50 5.55 -0.55 -11.71
N ASN A 51 5.58 0.20 -10.60
CA ASN A 51 6.76 0.32 -9.75
C ASN A 51 6.36 0.62 -8.30
N TRP A 52 7.27 0.43 -7.34
CA TRP A 52 7.04 0.75 -5.93
C TRP A 52 8.34 0.99 -5.15
N THR A 53 8.23 1.55 -3.96
CA THR A 53 9.39 1.79 -3.08
C THR A 53 10.03 0.49 -2.59
N GLU A 54 11.37 0.46 -2.58
CA GLU A 54 12.13 -0.69 -2.06
C GLU A 54 11.96 -0.85 -0.56
N ASP A 55 11.93 0.24 0.20
CA ASP A 55 11.67 0.20 1.65
C ASP A 55 10.20 0.42 1.98
N PHE A 56 9.78 -0.08 3.14
CA PHE A 56 8.48 0.26 3.69
C PHE A 56 8.45 1.71 4.15
N MET A 57 7.32 2.35 3.86
CA MET A 57 7.08 3.75 4.11
C MET A 57 6.61 3.99 5.54
N ARG A 58 6.90 5.18 6.04
CA ARG A 58 6.44 5.70 7.33
C ARG A 58 5.78 7.06 7.14
N PRO A 59 4.75 7.40 7.91
CA PRO A 59 4.07 8.67 7.77
C PRO A 59 5.02 9.84 8.00
N ARG A 60 4.88 10.92 7.23
CA ARG A 60 5.74 12.09 7.26
C ARG A 60 4.95 13.39 7.08
N GLY A 61 5.39 14.44 7.78
CA GLY A 61 4.91 15.81 7.58
C GLY A 61 5.88 16.81 8.21
N GLU A 62 5.94 18.02 7.66
CA GLU A 62 6.66 19.15 8.27
C GLU A 62 5.82 19.83 9.35
N THR A 63 4.51 19.64 9.28
CA THR A 63 3.55 20.03 10.31
C THR A 63 2.79 18.83 10.86
N MET A 64 2.13 19.02 12.01
CA MET A 64 1.26 17.98 12.59
C MET A 64 0.07 17.66 11.68
N GLU A 65 -0.49 18.67 11.01
CA GLU A 65 -1.60 18.50 10.07
C GLU A 65 -1.18 17.63 8.87
N GLU A 66 -0.02 17.92 8.29
CA GLU A 66 0.54 17.09 7.20
C GLU A 66 0.82 15.66 7.65
N LEU A 67 1.40 15.47 8.83
CA LEU A 67 1.66 14.12 9.37
C LEU A 67 0.35 13.34 9.58
N ILE A 68 -0.70 13.99 10.05
CA ILE A 68 -2.03 13.38 10.22
C ILE A 68 -2.63 13.02 8.85
N ASN A 69 -2.53 13.91 7.87
CA ASN A 69 -3.06 13.67 6.52
C ASN A 69 -2.32 12.52 5.83
N ASP A 70 -1.00 12.47 5.91
CA ASP A 70 -0.20 11.39 5.33
C ASP A 70 -0.49 10.05 6.02
N LEU A 71 -0.63 10.04 7.35
CA LEU A 71 -1.08 8.87 8.09
C LEU A 71 -2.48 8.42 7.64
N ALA A 72 -3.42 9.33 7.43
CA ALA A 72 -4.76 9.01 6.97
C ALA A 72 -4.71 8.31 5.60
N TRP A 73 -3.97 8.85 4.63
CA TRP A 73 -3.80 8.24 3.32
C TRP A 73 -3.11 6.87 3.40
N MET A 74 -2.07 6.72 4.23
CA MET A 74 -1.44 5.42 4.47
C MET A 74 -2.42 4.40 5.04
N THR A 75 -3.32 4.80 5.94
CA THR A 75 -4.32 3.87 6.50
C THR A 75 -5.36 3.42 5.48
N GLU A 76 -5.64 4.20 4.43
CA GLU A 76 -6.52 3.78 3.33
C GLU A 76 -5.97 2.57 2.58
N ALA A 77 -4.65 2.37 2.56
CA ALA A 77 -4.01 1.20 1.94
C ALA A 77 -4.49 -0.13 2.56
N LEU A 78 -4.90 -0.13 3.83
CA LEU A 78 -5.45 -1.31 4.53
C LEU A 78 -6.83 -1.74 3.98
N SER A 79 -7.48 -0.89 3.19
CA SER A 79 -8.76 -1.17 2.53
C SER A 79 -8.61 -1.69 1.10
N LEU A 80 -7.37 -1.87 0.63
CA LEU A 80 -7.04 -2.36 -0.70
C LEU A 80 -6.43 -3.77 -0.64
N PRO A 81 -6.48 -4.55 -1.73
CA PRO A 81 -5.85 -5.87 -1.76
C PRO A 81 -4.33 -5.78 -1.50
N VAL A 82 -3.79 -6.79 -0.82
CA VAL A 82 -2.36 -6.88 -0.52
C VAL A 82 -1.59 -7.29 -1.75
N LEU A 83 -0.45 -6.64 -2.01
CA LEU A 83 0.47 -6.96 -3.10
C LEU A 83 1.55 -7.95 -2.66
N ASP A 84 2.02 -8.79 -3.57
CA ASP A 84 3.24 -9.56 -3.41
C ASP A 84 4.48 -8.79 -3.92
N HIS A 85 5.65 -9.42 -3.86
CA HIS A 85 6.91 -8.85 -4.35
C HIS A 85 6.98 -8.62 -5.87
N ASN A 86 5.98 -9.07 -6.64
CA ASN A 86 5.85 -8.82 -8.08
C ASN A 86 4.77 -7.78 -8.38
N GLY A 87 4.19 -7.14 -7.36
CA GLY A 87 3.09 -6.18 -7.51
C GLY A 87 1.76 -6.84 -7.84
N LEU A 88 1.61 -8.16 -7.67
CA LEU A 88 0.36 -8.87 -7.91
C LEU A 88 -0.47 -8.96 -6.63
N GLU A 89 -1.79 -8.85 -6.76
CA GLU A 89 -2.69 -9.00 -5.63
C GLU A 89 -2.67 -10.45 -5.13
N CYS A 90 -2.33 -10.65 -3.85
CA CYS A 90 -2.21 -11.97 -3.24
C CYS A 90 -3.21 -12.21 -2.10
N GLU A 91 -3.76 -11.16 -1.47
CA GLU A 91 -4.77 -11.29 -0.41
C GLU A 91 -5.87 -10.21 -0.55
N PRO A 92 -7.15 -10.56 -0.31
CA PRO A 92 -8.25 -9.61 -0.45
C PRO A 92 -8.35 -8.63 0.72
N ALA A 93 -8.69 -7.37 0.43
CA ALA A 93 -8.94 -6.32 1.43
C ALA A 93 -10.03 -6.63 2.46
N ALA A 94 -10.98 -7.50 2.09
CA ALA A 94 -12.16 -7.80 2.90
C ALA A 94 -11.81 -8.47 4.25
N ALA A 95 -10.72 -9.24 4.31
CA ALA A 95 -10.26 -9.84 5.55
C ALA A 95 -9.74 -8.75 6.53
N LEU A 96 -8.91 -7.83 6.02
CA LEU A 96 -8.30 -6.75 6.80
C LEU A 96 -9.33 -5.76 7.34
N THR A 97 -10.34 -5.42 6.53
CA THR A 97 -11.39 -4.47 6.93
C THR A 97 -12.34 -5.02 7.99
N ALA A 98 -12.57 -6.34 8.04
CA ALA A 98 -13.34 -6.98 9.12
C ALA A 98 -12.58 -6.92 10.45
N ASP A 99 -11.30 -7.30 10.45
CA ASP A 99 -10.45 -7.29 11.63
C ASP A 99 -10.24 -5.87 12.17
N LEU A 100 -10.02 -4.90 11.28
CA LEU A 100 -9.86 -3.49 11.66
C LEU A 100 -11.15 -2.93 12.29
N LYS A 101 -12.32 -3.26 11.72
CA LYS A 101 -13.62 -2.87 12.28
C LYS A 101 -13.84 -3.49 13.66
N GLN A 102 -13.50 -4.77 13.83
CA GLN A 102 -13.60 -5.46 15.12
C GLN A 102 -12.69 -4.81 16.16
N TRP A 103 -11.46 -4.47 15.78
CA TRP A 103 -10.51 -3.80 16.65
C TRP A 103 -10.97 -2.39 17.06
N PHE A 104 -11.49 -1.59 16.12
CA PHE A 104 -12.06 -0.29 16.44
C PHE A 104 -13.28 -0.39 17.36
N ALA A 105 -14.14 -1.41 17.18
CA ALA A 105 -15.25 -1.67 18.08
C ALA A 105 -14.76 -2.00 19.50
N ALA A 106 -13.79 -2.92 19.62
CA ALA A 106 -13.20 -3.29 20.91
C ALA A 106 -12.56 -2.10 21.63
N MET A 107 -11.86 -1.22 20.91
CA MET A 107 -11.26 -0.02 21.52
C MET A 107 -12.29 1.04 21.95
N ARG A 108 -13.42 1.15 21.23
CA ARG A 108 -14.51 2.04 21.64
C ARG A 108 -15.14 1.58 22.94
N ASP A 109 -15.33 0.27 23.11
CA ASP A 109 -15.88 -0.29 24.35
C ASP A 109 -14.94 -0.10 25.54
N VAL A 110 -13.62 -0.19 25.34
CA VAL A 110 -12.62 0.08 26.40
C VAL A 110 -12.61 1.55 26.83
N ARG A 111 -12.90 2.49 25.92
CA ARG A 111 -12.90 3.94 26.23
C ARG A 111 -14.25 4.48 26.70
N GLY A 112 -15.35 3.74 26.49
CA GLY A 112 -16.70 4.10 26.93
C GLY A 112 -17.09 3.61 28.33
N GLY A 113 -16.20 2.88 29.01
CA GLY A 113 -16.37 2.40 30.37
C GLY A 113 -15.61 3.25 31.39
N ALA A 114 -16.00 4.51 31.56
CA ALA A 114 -15.61 5.37 32.69
C ALA A 114 -16.77 6.28 33.09
#